data_AF-A0A6A7S026-F1
#
_entry.id   AF-A0A6A7S026-F1
#
_cell.length_a   1.000
_cell.length_b   1.000
_cell.length_c   1.000
_cell.angle_alpha   90.00
_cell.angle_beta   90.00
_cell.angle_gamma   90.00
#
_symmetry.space_group_name_H-M   'P 1'
#
loop_
_entity.id
_entity.type
_entity.pdbx_description
1 polymer ?
#
loop_
_entity_poly.entity_id
_entity_poly.type
_entity_poly.pdbx_seq_one_letter_code
_entity_poly.pdbx_strand_id
1 'polypeptide(L)'
;QVEGRPEIRSLIAGVTASQALLDVAVARAADVILVHHGWFWRGEDGRVTGIRRTRLQTLLHNDINLIAYHLPLDSHPQFGNNAQLARRFGWLPEGRFGEQDIGWHGR
;
A
#
# COMPACT_ATOMS: atom_id res chain seq x y z
N GLN A 1 7.77 4.93 2.64
CA GLN A 1 7.02 6.14 3.04
C GLN A 1 7.43 6.59 4.43
N VAL A 2 7.39 5.72 5.45
CA VAL A 2 7.92 6.01 6.78
C VAL A 2 9.01 4.99 7.08
N GLU A 3 10.18 5.47 7.48
CA GLU A 3 11.31 4.64 7.89
C GLU A 3 11.06 4.07 9.28
N GLY A 4 11.37 2.79 9.45
CA GLY A 4 11.44 2.10 10.74
C GLY A 4 12.78 1.39 10.88
N ARG A 5 12.77 0.20 11.47
CA ARG A 5 14.01 -0.59 11.66
C ARG A 5 14.60 -1.13 10.35
N PRO A 6 15.94 -1.36 10.29
CA PRO A 6 16.61 -1.81 9.07
C PRO A 6 16.44 -3.32 8.78
N GLU A 7 16.33 -4.16 9.82
CA GLU A 7 16.18 -5.61 9.66
C GLU A 7 14.70 -6.00 9.70
N ILE A 8 14.23 -6.64 8.63
CA ILE A 8 12.82 -7.02 8.46
C ILE A 8 12.69 -8.54 8.57
N ARG A 9 11.92 -9.01 9.55
CA ARG A 9 11.62 -10.44 9.76
C ARG A 9 10.15 -10.77 9.55
N SER A 10 9.28 -9.77 9.66
CA SER A 10 7.83 -9.92 9.60
C SER A 10 7.18 -8.79 8.82
N LEU A 11 6.21 -9.15 7.97
CA LEU A 11 5.47 -8.23 7.12
C LEU A 11 3.98 -8.44 7.30
N ILE A 12 3.24 -7.32 7.35
CA ILE A 12 1.78 -7.33 7.20
C ILE A 12 1.41 -6.52 5.96
N ALA A 13 0.50 -7.08 5.16
CA ALA A 13 -0.05 -6.40 4.00
C ALA A 13 -1.50 -5.95 4.27
N GLY A 14 -1.89 -4.82 3.67
CA GLY A 14 -3.27 -4.35 3.67
C GLY A 14 -3.54 -3.39 2.52
N VAL A 15 -4.81 -3.09 2.24
CA VAL A 15 -5.15 -2.18 1.13
C VAL A 15 -4.76 -0.74 1.46
N THR A 16 -5.00 -0.29 2.70
CA THR A 16 -4.80 1.11 3.12
C THR A 16 -4.08 1.16 4.46
N ALA A 17 -3.15 2.10 4.61
CA ALA A 17 -2.48 2.38 5.89
C ALA A 17 -3.42 3.11 6.86
N SER A 18 -4.47 2.41 7.30
CA SER A 18 -5.45 2.86 8.28
C SER A 18 -4.96 2.64 9.71
N GLN A 19 -5.55 3.32 10.70
CA GLN A 19 -5.19 3.10 12.10
C GLN A 19 -5.43 1.64 12.50
N ALA A 20 -6.53 1.03 12.07
CA ALA A 20 -6.83 -0.37 12.36
C ALA A 20 -5.75 -1.34 11.83
N LEU A 21 -5.19 -1.08 10.64
CA LEU A 21 -4.07 -1.90 10.13
C LEU A 21 -2.80 -1.70 10.96
N LEU A 22 -2.52 -0.46 11.34
CA LEU A 22 -1.40 -0.11 12.22
C LEU A 22 -1.52 -0.80 13.58
N ASP A 23 -2.72 -0.81 14.18
CA ASP A 23 -2.97 -1.45 15.47
C ASP A 23 -2.72 -2.97 15.40
N VAL A 24 -3.15 -3.62 14.31
CA VAL A 24 -2.86 -5.04 14.05
C VAL A 24 -1.35 -5.28 13.87
N ALA A 25 -0.64 -4.37 13.22
CA ALA A 25 0.80 -4.46 13.03
C ALA A 25 1.57 -4.33 14.35
N VAL A 26 1.17 -3.40 15.22
CA VAL A 26 1.73 -3.30 16.57
C VAL A 26 1.43 -4.56 17.37
N ALA A 27 0.18 -5.02 17.38
CA ALA A 27 -0.22 -6.21 18.14
C ALA A 27 0.51 -7.49 17.72
N ARG A 28 0.96 -7.57 16.46
CA ARG A 28 1.73 -8.68 15.90
C ARG A 28 3.24 -8.42 15.85
N ALA A 29 3.71 -7.30 16.39
CA ALA A 29 5.10 -6.87 16.34
C ALA A 29 5.71 -6.91 14.93
N ALA A 30 4.94 -6.46 13.92
CA ALA A 30 5.39 -6.46 12.53
C ALA A 30 6.51 -5.45 12.29
N ASP A 31 7.51 -5.80 11.50
CA ASP A 31 8.63 -4.90 11.18
C ASP A 31 8.29 -3.95 10.02
N VAL A 32 7.37 -4.36 9.14
CA VAL A 32 6.91 -3.58 7.99
C VAL A 32 5.43 -3.77 7.71
N ILE A 33 4.80 -2.68 7.27
CA ILE A 33 3.48 -2.66 6.66
C ILE A 33 3.61 -2.34 5.17
N LEU A 34 3.08 -3.22 4.32
CA LEU A 34 3.00 -3.03 2.87
C LEU A 34 1.56 -2.70 2.47
N VAL A 35 1.35 -1.55 1.82
CA VAL A 35 0.01 -1.12 1.41
C VAL A 35 -0.09 -0.68 -0.04
N HIS A 36 -1.32 -0.64 -0.53
CA HIS A 36 -1.63 0.00 -1.81
C HIS A 36 -1.82 1.53 -1.65
N HIS A 37 -2.65 1.95 -0.69
CA HIS A 37 -2.89 3.35 -0.36
C HIS A 37 -2.06 3.81 0.85
N GLY A 38 -1.01 4.58 0.56
CA GLY A 38 -0.19 5.28 1.55
C GLY A 38 -0.74 6.65 1.96
N TRP A 39 0.12 7.52 2.49
CA TRP A 39 -0.30 8.84 3.00
C TRP A 39 0.11 10.02 2.14
N PHE A 40 1.30 10.00 1.52
CA PHE A 40 1.89 11.18 0.89
C PHE A 40 1.40 11.44 -0.54
N TRP A 41 0.20 12.01 -0.67
CA TRP A 41 -0.43 12.31 -1.97
C TRP A 41 -0.04 13.67 -2.52
N ARG A 42 0.07 13.80 -3.85
CA ARG A 42 0.39 15.08 -4.48
C ARG A 42 -0.69 16.12 -4.18
N GLY A 43 -0.29 17.28 -3.68
CA GLY A 43 -1.18 18.42 -3.42
C GLY A 43 -1.89 18.40 -2.07
N GLU A 44 -1.60 17.43 -1.20
CA GLU A 44 -2.16 17.43 0.15
C GLU A 44 -1.47 18.44 1.08
N ASP A 45 -2.17 18.86 2.14
CA ASP A 45 -1.55 19.63 3.23
C ASP A 45 -0.50 18.77 3.93
N GLY A 46 0.75 19.24 3.98
CA GLY A 46 1.88 18.53 4.57
C GLY A 46 1.93 18.52 6.10
N ARG A 47 1.11 19.34 6.78
CA ARG A 47 1.15 19.44 8.25
C ARG A 47 0.82 18.11 8.93
N VAL A 48 1.54 17.80 10.01
CA VAL A 48 1.34 16.58 10.80
C VAL A 48 0.43 16.90 11.99
N THR A 49 -0.88 16.82 11.76
CA THR A 49 -1.91 17.07 12.78
C THR A 49 -2.97 15.96 12.77
N GLY A 50 -3.84 15.94 13.78
CA GLY A 50 -4.98 15.01 13.87
C GLY A 50 -4.62 13.54 13.62
N ILE A 51 -5.29 12.94 12.63
CA ILE A 51 -5.11 11.53 12.29
C ILE A 51 -3.72 11.22 11.74
N ARG A 52 -3.10 12.14 10.99
CA ARG A 52 -1.74 11.93 10.45
C ARG A 52 -0.72 11.89 11.58
N ARG A 53 -0.83 12.80 12.56
CA ARG A 53 0.00 12.76 13.77
C ARG A 53 -0.13 11.42 14.50
N THR A 54 -1.37 10.99 14.74
CA THR A 54 -1.67 9.75 15.48
C THR A 54 -1.02 8.54 14.79
N ARG A 55 -1.23 8.40 13.47
CA ARG A 55 -0.68 7.28 12.70
C ARG A 55 0.85 7.30 12.60
N LEU A 56 1.45 8.47 12.35
CA LEU A 56 2.90 8.61 12.34
C LEU A 56 3.50 8.26 13.70
N GLN A 57 2.89 8.73 14.79
CA GLN A 57 3.34 8.40 16.13
C GLN A 57 3.29 6.90 16.39
N THR A 58 2.24 6.19 15.96
CA THR A 58 2.16 4.72 16.07
C THR A 58 3.32 4.03 15.34
N LEU A 59 3.64 4.41 14.10
CA LEU A 59 4.73 3.77 13.36
C LEU A 59 6.10 4.08 13.96
N LEU A 60 6.37 5.36 14.22
CA LEU A 60 7.67 5.82 14.71
C LEU A 60 7.98 5.31 16.12
N HIS A 61 6.98 5.19 16.99
CA HIS A 61 7.19 4.67 18.35
C HIS A 61 7.52 3.16 18.37
N ASN A 62 7.14 2.43 17.32
CA ASN A 62 7.34 0.98 17.24
C ASN A 62 8.42 0.58 16.21
N ASP A 63 9.12 1.55 15.62
CA ASP A 63 10.10 1.35 14.54
C ASP A 63 9.56 0.50 13.38
N ILE A 64 8.32 0.74 12.97
CA ILE A 64 7.64 0.00 11.90
C ILE A 64 7.77 0.75 10.58
N ASN A 65 8.27 0.06 9.56
CA ASN A 65 8.37 0.59 8.21
C ASN A 65 7.00 0.66 7.52
N LEU A 66 6.72 1.72 6.79
CA LEU A 66 5.56 1.80 5.88
C LEU A 66 6.01 1.91 4.44
N ILE A 67 5.67 0.90 3.63
CA ILE A 67 5.93 0.84 2.18
C ILE A 67 4.59 0.88 1.45
N ALA A 68 4.49 1.71 0.40
CA ALA A 68 3.28 1.86 -0.38
C ALA A 68 3.57 1.77 -1.88
N TYR A 69 2.82 0.93 -2.60
CA TYR A 69 2.83 0.89 -4.06
C TYR A 69 1.40 1.13 -4.57
N HIS A 70 1.18 2.30 -5.18
CA HIS A 70 -0.10 2.68 -5.75
C HIS A 70 -0.20 2.23 -7.21
N LEU A 71 -0.17 3.17 -8.17
CA LEU A 71 -0.29 2.88 -9.62
C LEU A 71 0.66 1.79 -10.14
N PRO A 72 1.94 1.69 -9.71
CA PRO A 72 2.79 0.58 -10.13
C PRO A 72 2.24 -0.79 -9.73
N LEU A 73 1.52 -0.89 -8.61
CA LEU A 73 0.85 -2.12 -8.19
C LEU A 73 -0.48 -2.33 -8.93
N ASP A 74 -1.17 -1.30 -9.42
CA ASP A 74 -2.33 -1.54 -10.28
C ASP A 74 -1.94 -2.16 -11.63
N SER A 75 -0.88 -1.63 -12.24
CA SER A 75 -0.47 -1.96 -13.60
C SER A 75 0.47 -3.18 -13.72
N HIS A 76 0.98 -3.70 -12.59
CA HIS A 76 1.97 -4.77 -12.60
C HIS A 76 1.43 -6.05 -13.27
N PRO A 77 2.09 -6.61 -14.29
CA PRO A 77 1.54 -7.72 -15.10
C PRO A 77 1.32 -9.02 -14.32
N GLN A 78 2.14 -9.29 -13.32
CA GLN A 78 2.04 -10.51 -12.51
C GLN A 78 1.30 -10.31 -11.18
N PHE A 79 1.71 -9.31 -10.38
CA PHE A 79 1.19 -9.10 -9.02
C PHE A 79 0.10 -8.04 -8.91
N GLY A 80 -0.23 -7.35 -10.01
CA GLY A 80 -1.03 -6.15 -9.91
C GLY A 80 -2.52 -6.38 -9.76
N ASN A 81 -3.22 -5.35 -9.27
CA ASN A 81 -4.65 -5.44 -8.97
C ASN A 81 -5.47 -5.88 -10.20
N ASN A 82 -5.20 -5.29 -11.36
CA ASN A 82 -5.89 -5.64 -12.61
C ASN A 82 -5.58 -7.06 -13.09
N ALA A 83 -4.31 -7.47 -13.01
CA ALA A 83 -3.88 -8.82 -13.37
C ALA A 83 -4.52 -9.89 -12.45
N GLN A 84 -4.55 -9.64 -11.15
CA GLN A 84 -5.13 -10.54 -10.17
C GLN A 84 -6.65 -10.64 -10.31
N LEU A 85 -7.32 -9.53 -10.61
CA LEU A 85 -8.77 -9.51 -10.88
C LEU A 85 -9.11 -10.35 -12.11
N ALA A 86 -8.44 -10.09 -13.24
CA ALA A 86 -8.64 -10.86 -14.47
C ALA A 86 -8.44 -12.36 -14.23
N ARG A 87 -7.37 -12.74 -13.53
CA ARG A 87 -7.09 -14.15 -13.19
C ARG A 87 -8.19 -14.79 -12.34
N ARG A 88 -8.74 -14.05 -11.36
CA ARG A 88 -9.81 -14.55 -10.47
C ARG A 88 -11.12 -14.79 -11.23
N PHE A 89 -11.40 -13.98 -12.24
CA PHE A 89 -12.61 -14.08 -13.05
C PHE A 89 -12.42 -14.86 -14.36
N GLY A 90 -11.21 -15.33 -14.65
CA GLY A 90 -10.90 -16.07 -15.88
C GLY A 90 -10.91 -15.18 -17.13
N TRP A 91 -10.77 -13.86 -16.97
CA TRP A 91 -10.67 -12.93 -18.10
C TRP A 91 -9.31 -13.06 -18.78
N LEU A 92 -9.30 -12.89 -20.09
CA LEU A 92 -8.14 -12.85 -20.95
C LEU A 92 -7.79 -11.38 -21.26
N PRO A 93 -6.74 -10.82 -20.65
CA PRO A 93 -6.29 -9.48 -20.96
C PRO A 93 -5.79 -9.40 -22.40
N GLU A 94 -6.26 -8.40 -23.14
CA GLU A 94 -5.90 -8.17 -24.55
C GLU A 94 -5.11 -6.88 -24.75
N GLY A 95 -5.17 -5.95 -23.79
CA GLY A 95 -4.43 -4.70 -23.85
C GLY A 95 -4.60 -3.82 -22.62
N ARG A 96 -4.05 -2.61 -22.70
CA ARG A 96 -4.04 -1.60 -21.64
C ARG A 96 -4.54 -0.25 -22.16
N PHE A 97 -5.10 0.56 -21.28
CA PHE A 97 -5.64 1.88 -21.62
C PHE A 97 -5.59 2.87 -20.45
N GLY A 98 -5.90 4.13 -20.74
CA GLY A 98 -5.93 5.21 -19.75
C GLY A 98 -4.56 5.86 -19.53
N GLU A 99 -4.50 6.80 -18.59
CA GLU A 99 -3.24 7.45 -18.23
C GLU A 99 -2.24 6.41 -17.70
N GLN A 100 -1.00 6.43 -18.20
CA GLN A 100 0.07 5.48 -17.84
C GLN A 100 -0.25 3.99 -18.10
N ASP A 101 -1.20 3.68 -18.99
CA ASP A 101 -1.61 2.31 -19.34
C ASP A 101 -2.01 1.47 -18.11
N ILE A 102 -2.62 2.11 -17.10
CA ILE A 102 -2.99 1.40 -15.87
C ILE A 102 -4.20 0.49 -16.04
N GLY A 103 -5.18 0.88 -16.85
CA GLY A 103 -6.42 0.14 -17.06
C GLY A 103 -6.20 -1.06 -17.97
N TRP A 104 -6.85 -2.18 -17.69
CA TRP A 104 -6.76 -3.40 -18.51
C TRP A 104 -8.10 -3.67 -19.19
N HIS A 105 -8.07 -4.10 -20.44
CA HIS A 105 -9.26 -4.55 -21.17
C HIS A 105 -9.04 -5.94 -21.76
N GLY A 106 -10.14 -6.66 -21.99
CA GLY A 106 -10.11 -8.05 -22.42
C GLY A 106 -11.50 -8.68 -22.41
N ARG A 107 -11.56 -10.01 -22.54
CA ARG A 107 -12.78 -10.83 -22.62
C ARG A 107 -12.87 -11.84 -21.49
#